data_AF-A0A3C0HMP8-F1
#
_entry.id   AF-A0A3C0HMP8-F1
#
_cell.length_a   1.000
_cell.length_b   1.000
_cell.length_c   1.000
_cell.angle_alpha   90.00
_cell.angle_beta   90.00
_cell.angle_gamma   90.00
#
_symmetry.space_group_name_H-M   'P 1'
#
loop_
_entity.id
_entity.type
_entity.pdbx_description
1 polymer ?
#
loop_
_entity_poly.entity_id
_entity_poly.type
_entity_poly.pdbx_seq_one_letter_code
_entity_poly.pdbx_strand_id
1 'polypeptide(L)' 'MTNILGVYQTDFANNLAKTDGDIADLTAEVVAATLADAGIGADAVESIHVGNAFGQLYTGQGH' A
#
# COMPACT_ATOMS: atom_id res chain seq x y z
N MET A 1 -5.77 17.61 16.65
CA MET A 1 -6.25 16.26 16.99
C MET A 1 -6.12 15.43 15.74
N THR A 2 -5.53 14.25 15.83
CA THR A 2 -5.27 13.37 14.67
C THR A 2 -6.20 12.16 14.78
N ASN A 3 -6.90 11.83 13.71
CA ASN A 3 -7.84 10.72 13.64
C ASN A 3 -7.37 9.69 12.60
N ILE A 4 -7.72 8.42 12.80
CA ILE A 4 -7.56 7.37 11.80
C ILE A 4 -8.91 7.18 11.13
N LEU A 5 -8.96 7.35 9.81
CA LEU A 5 -10.22 7.31 9.05
C LEU A 5 -10.47 5.96 8.38
N GLY A 6 -9.42 5.23 7.99
CA GLY A 6 -9.56 3.89 7.43
C GLY A 6 -8.27 3.08 7.53
N VAL A 7 -8.42 1.75 7.49
CA VAL A 7 -7.32 0.79 7.61
C VAL A 7 -7.57 -0.40 6.70
N TYR A 8 -6.51 -0.83 6.00
CA TYR A 8 -6.51 -2.12 5.32
C TYR A 8 -5.13 -2.77 5.39
N GLN A 9 -5.11 -4.11 5.39
CA GLN A 9 -3.91 -4.91 5.26
C GLN A 9 -4.19 -6.09 4.33
N THR A 10 -3.33 -6.31 3.33
CA THR A 10 -3.40 -7.49 2.46
C THR A 10 -3.21 -8.78 3.26
N ASP A 11 -3.60 -9.91 2.68
CA ASP A 11 -3.25 -11.22 3.23
C ASP A 11 -1.72 -11.44 3.16
N PHE A 12 -1.09 -11.57 4.33
CA PHE A 12 0.34 -11.84 4.45
C PHE A 12 0.76 -13.16 3.78
N ALA A 13 -0.15 -14.14 3.71
CA ALA A 13 0.13 -15.44 3.12
C ALA A 13 0.12 -15.42 1.58
N ASN A 14 -0.24 -14.30 0.95
CA ASN A 14 -0.32 -14.21 -0.50
C ASN A 14 1.07 -14.38 -1.15
N ASN A 15 1.22 -15.44 -1.94
CA ASN A 15 2.45 -15.73 -2.66
C ASN A 15 2.35 -15.18 -4.09
N LEU A 16 2.78 -13.92 -4.25
CA LEU A 16 2.73 -13.19 -5.52
C LEU A 16 3.44 -13.88 -6.68
N ALA A 17 4.54 -14.61 -6.40
CA ALA A 17 5.28 -15.34 -7.41
C ALA A 17 4.47 -16.50 -8.04
N LYS A 18 3.37 -16.94 -7.41
CA LYS A 18 2.45 -17.93 -7.98
C LYS A 18 1.35 -17.32 -8.86
N THR A 19 1.20 -16.00 -8.84
CA THR A 19 0.13 -15.28 -9.54
C THR A 19 0.66 -14.29 -10.57
N ASP A 20 1.94 -14.40 -10.94
CA ASP A 20 2.68 -13.43 -11.77
C ASP A 20 2.55 -11.98 -11.27
N GLY A 21 2.31 -11.81 -9.97
CA GLY A 21 2.11 -10.50 -9.34
C GLY A 21 3.39 -9.96 -8.70
N ASP A 22 3.38 -8.68 -8.38
CA ASP A 22 4.47 -7.99 -7.72
C ASP A 22 3.99 -7.09 -6.57
N ILE A 23 4.93 -6.34 -5.98
CA ILE A 23 4.64 -5.47 -4.83
C ILE A 23 3.72 -4.29 -5.21
N ALA A 24 3.68 -3.89 -6.49
CA ALA A 24 2.78 -2.84 -6.96
C ALA A 24 1.33 -3.30 -6.89
N ASP A 25 1.05 -4.59 -7.13
CA ASP A 25 -0.29 -5.16 -6.98
C ASP A 25 -0.80 -5.06 -5.53
N LEU A 26 0.04 -5.45 -4.56
CA LEU A 26 -0.30 -5.30 -3.14
C LEU A 26 -0.46 -3.83 -2.74
N THR A 27 0.40 -2.96 -3.28
CA THR A 27 0.33 -1.52 -2.99
C THR A 27 -0.98 -0.93 -3.52
N ALA A 28 -1.39 -1.30 -4.74
CA ALA A 28 -2.65 -0.87 -5.33
C ALA A 28 -3.86 -1.36 -4.51
N GLU A 29 -3.83 -2.62 -4.06
CA GLU A 29 -4.87 -3.20 -3.20
C GLU A 29 -5.01 -2.42 -1.88
N VAL A 30 -3.90 -2.20 -1.16
CA VAL A 30 -3.92 -1.49 0.13
C VAL A 30 -4.42 -0.05 -0.02
N VAL A 31 -3.98 0.65 -1.06
CA VAL A 31 -4.41 2.04 -1.31
C VAL A 31 -5.91 2.09 -1.60
N ALA A 32 -6.41 1.27 -2.53
CA ALA A 32 -7.81 1.28 -2.90
C ALA A 32 -8.73 0.91 -1.72
N ALA A 33 -8.39 -0.15 -0.98
CA ALA A 33 -9.20 -0.60 0.13
C ALA A 33 -9.15 0.34 1.34
N THR A 34 -8.00 0.96 1.62
CA THR A 34 -7.88 1.96 2.70
C THR A 34 -8.71 3.21 2.39
N LEU A 35 -8.68 3.71 1.15
CA LEU A 35 -9.50 4.86 0.75
C LEU A 35 -11.00 4.55 0.80
N ALA A 36 -11.37 3.33 0.42
CA ALA A 36 -12.75 2.86 0.50
C ALA A 36 -13.24 2.77 1.96
N ASP A 37 -12.44 2.20 2.86
CA ASP A 37 -12.76 2.13 4.30
C ASP A 37 -12.85 3.53 4.93
N ALA A 38 -11.96 4.44 4.52
CA ALA A 38 -11.97 5.83 4.95
C ALA A 38 -13.12 6.67 4.36
N GLY A 39 -13.75 6.22 3.28
CA GLY A 39 -14.82 6.95 2.59
C GLY A 39 -14.35 8.24 1.92
N ILE A 40 -13.10 8.32 1.49
CA ILE A 40 -12.51 9.51 0.85
C ILE A 40 -11.97 9.19 -0.55
N GLY A 41 -11.90 10.22 -1.41
CA GLY A 41 -11.22 10.14 -2.70
C GLY A 41 -9.71 10.29 -2.58
N ALA A 42 -8.97 9.78 -3.57
CA ALA A 42 -7.51 9.90 -3.61
C ALA A 42 -7.03 11.35 -3.73
N ASP A 43 -7.88 12.26 -4.25
CA ASP A 43 -7.64 13.70 -4.33
C ASP A 43 -7.53 14.38 -2.97
N ALA A 44 -8.02 13.73 -1.91
CA ALA A 44 -7.86 14.21 -0.53
C ALA A 44 -6.50 13.83 0.10
N VAL A 45 -5.65 13.06 -0.59
CA VAL A 45 -4.35 12.60 -0.07
C VAL A 45 -3.24 13.56 -0.47
N GLU A 46 -2.68 14.27 0.50
CA GLU A 46 -1.58 15.23 0.27
C GLU A 46 -0.18 14.60 0.34
N SER A 47 -0.03 13.51 1.09
CA SER A 47 1.25 12.81 1.25
C SER A 47 1.05 11.34 1.57
N ILE A 48 2.02 10.51 1.17
CA ILE A 48 2.04 9.08 1.45
C ILE A 48 3.33 8.77 2.21
N HIS A 49 3.19 8.16 3.39
CA HIS A 49 4.31 7.68 4.19
C HIS A 49 4.33 6.15 4.12
N VAL A 50 5.38 5.59 3.50
CA VAL A 50 5.53 4.14 3.34
C VAL A 50 6.66 3.66 4.23
N GLY A 51 6.32 2.83 5.22
CA GLY A 51 7.32 2.07 5.96
C GLY A 51 7.93 1.03 5.04
N ASN A 52 9.22 1.15 4.74
CA ASN A 52 9.88 0.26 3.80
C ASN A 52 11.17 -0.31 4.40
N ALA A 53 11.19 -1.62 4.61
CA ALA A 53 12.40 -2.38 4.91
C ALA A 53 12.78 -3.19 3.66
N PHE A 54 14.02 -3.05 3.20
CA PHE A 54 14.57 -3.75 2.02
C PHE A 54 14.01 -3.34 0.66
N GLY A 55 13.17 -2.33 0.53
CA GLY A 55 12.60 -1.97 -0.77
C GLY A 55 13.66 -1.66 -1.84
N GLN A 56 14.81 -1.08 -1.47
CA GLN A 56 15.94 -0.94 -2.42
C GLN A 56 16.34 -2.28 -3.06
N LEU A 57 16.37 -3.37 -2.30
CA LEU A 57 16.73 -4.70 -2.80
C LEU A 57 15.77 -5.19 -3.91
N TYR A 58 14.53 -4.69 -3.91
CA TYR A 58 13.46 -5.16 -4.79
C TYR A 58 13.01 -4.13 -5.83
N THR A 59 13.23 -2.82 -5.60
CA THR A 59 12.66 -1.72 -6.41
C THR A 59 13.70 -0.69 -6.87
N GLY A 60 14.95 -0.73 -6.39
CA GLY A 60 16.01 0.18 -6.83
C GLY A 60 15.86 1.66 -6.41
N GLN A 61 15.00 1.95 -5.43
CA GLN A 61 14.60 3.29 -4.98
C GLN A 61 15.65 4.12 -4.18
N GLY A 62 16.93 3.73 -4.18
CA GLY A 62 17.96 4.26 -3.27
C GLY A 62 18.98 5.23 -3.89
N HIS A 63 18.56 6.07 -4.84
CA HIS A 63 19.44 7.02 -5.54
C HIS A 63 19.22 8.46 -5.09
#